data_AF-A0A9D8HK76-F1
#
_entry.id   AF-A0A9D8HK76-F1
#
_cell.length_a   1.000
_cell.length_b   1.000
_cell.length_c   1.000
_cell.angle_alpha   90.00
_cell.angle_beta   90.00
_cell.angle_gamma   90.00
#
_symmetry.space_group_name_H-M   'P 1'
#
loop_
_entity.id
_entity.type
_entity.pdbx_description
1 polymer ?
#
loop_
_entity_poly.entity_id
_entity_poly.type
_entity_poly.pdbx_seq_one_letter_code
_entity_poly.pdbx_strand_id
1 'polypeptide(L)'
;MKDNKFRIEDIISKFKNKSFFTYKDLYDFYSEKETSLKTGTLKWRIYKLKEKGVIRDLKRGVYKLGSLKIFVPTISPRAKNLYNFLSKSYPHVQIYLWETSWLNNFMIHQPFNSFIIIETDKDILDPAFYSLKEKGKQVYISPKKDFIEKYISGENVIIIKSFIQGTPNIKIESIYIPKIEKILVDIFFEKDLFISFQGQELINIFKRIFEQYTINLTTLLRYARKRGIKEDIKNFLLNIIKIGLP
;
A
#
# COMPACT_ATOMS: atom_id res chain seq x y z
N MET A 1 -2.75 -2.23 -39.23
CA MET A 1 -1.72 -2.80 -38.33
C MET A 1 -1.20 -1.71 -37.41
N LYS A 2 -1.74 -1.60 -36.18
CA LYS A 2 -1.42 -0.51 -35.25
C LYS A 2 -0.38 -0.97 -34.21
N ASP A 3 0.66 -0.17 -34.04
CA ASP A 3 1.61 -0.10 -32.90
C ASP A 3 2.54 -1.28 -32.56
N ASN A 4 3.51 -1.60 -33.44
CA ASN A 4 4.71 -2.41 -33.09
C ASN A 4 5.87 -1.58 -32.47
N LYS A 5 5.61 -0.32 -32.07
CA LYS A 5 6.64 0.60 -31.56
C LYS A 5 7.20 0.20 -30.18
N PHE A 6 6.41 -0.50 -29.39
CA PHE A 6 6.77 -0.88 -28.02
C PHE A 6 7.45 -2.25 -27.93
N ARG A 7 7.23 -3.14 -28.92
CA ARG A 7 7.83 -4.49 -28.97
C ARG A 7 7.66 -5.27 -27.66
N ILE A 8 6.43 -5.29 -27.14
CA ILE A 8 6.11 -5.84 -25.81
C ILE A 8 6.46 -7.32 -25.72
N GLU A 9 6.07 -8.12 -26.72
CA GLU A 9 6.34 -9.55 -26.78
C GLU A 9 7.85 -9.85 -26.83
N ASP A 10 8.59 -9.09 -27.65
CA ASP A 10 10.05 -9.18 -27.75
C ASP A 10 10.74 -8.85 -26.41
N ILE A 11 10.27 -7.80 -25.70
CA ILE A 11 10.76 -7.41 -24.38
C ILE A 11 10.52 -8.52 -23.36
N ILE A 12 9.29 -9.05 -23.30
CA ILE A 12 8.95 -10.13 -22.38
C ILE A 12 9.84 -11.35 -22.69
N SER A 13 9.97 -11.74 -23.95
CA SER A 13 10.79 -12.88 -24.36
C SER A 13 12.28 -12.70 -24.02
N LYS A 14 12.85 -11.51 -24.26
CA LYS A 14 14.26 -11.20 -24.00
C LYS A 14 14.58 -11.18 -22.50
N PHE A 15 13.65 -10.69 -21.67
CA PHE A 15 13.91 -10.42 -20.25
C PHE A 15 13.19 -11.39 -19.28
N LYS A 16 12.40 -12.37 -19.76
CA LYS A 16 11.62 -13.31 -18.91
C LYS A 16 12.43 -14.04 -17.84
N ASN A 17 13.68 -14.37 -18.16
CA ASN A 17 14.57 -15.12 -17.27
C ASN A 17 15.52 -14.21 -16.48
N LYS A 18 15.45 -12.89 -16.66
CA LYS A 18 16.28 -11.95 -15.89
C LYS A 18 15.53 -11.52 -14.62
N SER A 19 16.20 -11.56 -13.47
CA SER A 19 15.67 -11.02 -12.22
C SER A 19 15.44 -9.50 -12.29
N PHE A 20 16.29 -8.79 -13.05
CA PHE A 20 16.16 -7.38 -13.41
C PHE A 20 16.93 -7.04 -14.70
N PHE A 21 16.67 -5.88 -15.28
CA PHE A 21 17.40 -5.33 -16.43
C PHE A 21 17.51 -3.81 -16.30
N THR A 22 18.46 -3.19 -16.98
CA THR A 22 18.79 -1.77 -16.82
C THR A 22 18.25 -0.90 -17.97
N TYR A 23 18.37 0.42 -17.81
CA TYR A 23 18.15 1.37 -18.90
C TYR A 23 19.07 1.09 -20.09
N LYS A 24 20.31 0.69 -19.82
CA LYS A 24 21.26 0.29 -20.86
C LYS A 24 20.78 -0.96 -21.59
N ASP A 25 20.34 -2.00 -20.87
CA ASP A 25 19.78 -3.21 -21.50
C ASP A 25 18.61 -2.90 -22.43
N LEU A 26 17.71 -1.98 -22.04
CA LEU A 26 16.60 -1.54 -22.88
C LEU A 26 17.08 -0.71 -24.08
N TYR A 27 18.07 0.16 -23.87
CA TYR A 27 18.66 0.95 -24.94
C TYR A 27 19.30 0.05 -26.00
N ASP A 28 20.10 -0.92 -25.57
CA ASP A 28 20.77 -1.88 -26.44
C ASP A 28 19.73 -2.73 -27.19
N PHE A 29 18.71 -3.25 -26.49
CA PHE A 29 17.59 -3.98 -27.11
C PHE A 29 16.89 -3.21 -28.23
N TYR A 30 16.58 -1.93 -28.02
CA TYR A 30 15.92 -1.13 -29.06
C TYR A 30 16.91 -0.71 -30.15
N SER A 31 18.17 -0.45 -29.81
CA SER A 31 19.19 -0.02 -30.78
C SER A 31 19.60 -1.12 -31.75
N GLU A 32 19.53 -2.39 -31.33
CA GLU A 32 19.68 -3.57 -32.22
C GLU A 32 18.66 -3.57 -33.37
N LYS A 33 17.51 -2.90 -33.19
CA LYS A 33 16.41 -2.85 -34.16
C LYS A 33 16.19 -1.47 -34.78
N GLU A 34 16.71 -0.43 -34.14
CA GLU A 34 16.55 0.97 -34.52
C GLU A 34 17.90 1.71 -34.32
N THR A 35 18.72 1.77 -35.36
CA THR A 35 20.10 2.29 -35.33
C THR A 35 20.23 3.78 -34.97
N SER A 36 19.14 4.54 -34.91
CA SER A 36 19.10 5.98 -34.58
C SER A 36 18.14 6.34 -33.43
N LEU A 37 18.06 5.49 -32.41
CA LEU A 37 17.18 5.71 -31.26
C LEU A 37 17.61 6.93 -30.42
N LYS A 38 16.78 7.98 -30.40
CA LYS A 38 16.96 9.12 -29.49
C LYS A 38 16.67 8.73 -28.04
N THR A 39 17.47 9.24 -27.10
CA THR A 39 17.31 9.00 -25.66
C THR A 39 15.94 9.46 -25.12
N GLY A 40 15.40 10.59 -25.62
CA GLY A 40 14.05 11.06 -25.29
C GLY A 40 12.95 10.07 -25.69
N THR A 41 13.11 9.41 -26.84
CA THR A 41 12.18 8.37 -27.32
C THR A 41 12.20 7.15 -26.42
N LEU A 42 13.38 6.70 -25.98
CA LEU A 42 13.49 5.59 -25.03
C LEU A 42 12.84 5.92 -23.68
N LYS A 43 13.09 7.12 -23.14
CA LYS A 43 12.44 7.58 -21.90
C LYS A 43 10.91 7.55 -22.02
N TRP A 44 10.37 8.03 -23.14
CA TRP A 44 8.94 7.98 -23.41
C TRP A 44 8.40 6.54 -23.54
N ARG A 45 9.14 5.65 -24.23
CA ARG A 45 8.76 4.23 -24.33
C ARG A 45 8.77 3.56 -22.96
N ILE A 46 9.80 3.80 -22.15
CA ILE A 46 9.89 3.29 -20.77
C ILE A 46 8.70 3.80 -19.94
N TYR A 47 8.36 5.08 -20.04
CA TYR A 47 7.17 5.63 -19.38
C TYR A 47 5.90 4.86 -19.79
N LYS A 48 5.69 4.65 -21.10
CA LYS A 48 4.53 3.92 -21.61
C LYS A 48 4.51 2.43 -21.26
N LEU A 49 5.67 1.76 -21.24
CA LEU A 49 5.78 0.37 -20.81
C LEU A 49 5.45 0.22 -19.32
N LYS A 50 5.79 1.21 -18.50
CA LYS A 50 5.40 1.26 -17.08
C LYS A 50 3.91 1.50 -16.91
N GLU A 51 3.35 2.46 -17.64
CA GLU A 51 1.91 2.74 -17.65
C GLU A 51 1.09 1.51 -18.08
N LYS A 52 1.58 0.76 -19.07
CA LYS A 52 0.98 -0.49 -19.57
C LYS A 52 1.30 -1.73 -18.72
N GLY A 53 2.10 -1.61 -17.67
CA GLY A 53 2.46 -2.73 -16.81
C GLY A 53 3.29 -3.82 -17.46
N VAL A 54 4.10 -3.47 -18.47
CA VAL A 54 5.04 -4.40 -19.10
C VAL A 54 6.33 -4.47 -18.31
N ILE A 55 6.75 -3.34 -17.75
CA ILE A 55 7.96 -3.22 -16.93
C ILE A 55 7.67 -2.36 -15.70
N ARG A 56 8.44 -2.50 -14.63
CA ARG A 56 8.36 -1.68 -13.41
C ARG A 56 9.74 -1.22 -12.96
N ASP A 57 9.83 -0.07 -12.30
CA ASP A 57 11.08 0.38 -11.67
C ASP A 57 11.39 -0.48 -10.43
N LEU A 58 12.63 -0.95 -10.30
CA LEU A 58 13.21 -1.46 -9.05
C LEU A 58 14.02 -0.37 -8.34
N LYS A 59 14.77 0.40 -9.13
CA LYS A 59 15.48 1.63 -8.73
C LYS A 59 15.71 2.47 -9.99
N ARG A 60 16.25 3.69 -9.85
CA ARG A 60 16.52 4.57 -10.99
C ARG A 60 17.35 3.85 -12.05
N GLY A 61 16.77 3.67 -13.24
CA GLY A 61 17.41 3.02 -14.38
C GLY A 61 17.51 1.49 -14.29
N VAL A 62 16.79 0.85 -13.37
CA VAL A 62 16.71 -0.61 -13.24
C VAL A 62 15.25 -1.02 -13.16
N TYR A 63 14.90 -2.04 -13.95
CA TYR A 63 13.55 -2.47 -14.22
C TYR A 63 13.38 -3.97 -14.03
N LYS A 64 12.14 -4.42 -13.88
CA LYS A 64 11.73 -5.83 -13.91
C LYS A 64 10.49 -5.99 -14.78
N LEU A 65 10.28 -7.15 -15.37
CA LEU A 65 9.08 -7.44 -16.15
C LEU A 65 7.83 -7.51 -15.26
N GLY A 66 6.70 -7.13 -15.87
CA GLY A 66 5.38 -7.12 -15.27
C GLY A 66 5.06 -5.83 -14.49
N SER A 67 3.78 -5.46 -14.47
CA SER A 67 3.19 -4.65 -13.43
C SER A 67 2.85 -5.55 -12.27
N LEU A 68 3.24 -5.12 -11.10
CA LEU A 68 2.54 -5.56 -9.92
C LEU A 68 1.16 -4.88 -9.91
N LYS A 69 0.12 -5.60 -9.47
CA LYS A 69 -1.23 -5.05 -9.48
C LYS A 69 -1.30 -3.83 -8.57
N ILE A 70 -2.23 -2.91 -8.83
CA ILE A 70 -2.58 -1.90 -7.82
C ILE A 70 -3.29 -2.65 -6.70
N PHE A 71 -2.93 -2.34 -5.45
CA PHE A 71 -3.61 -2.90 -4.30
C PHE A 71 -5.06 -2.38 -4.24
N VAL A 72 -6.01 -3.29 -4.49
CA VAL A 72 -7.45 -3.04 -4.49
C VAL A 72 -8.08 -4.09 -3.57
N PRO A 73 -8.33 -3.76 -2.29
CA PRO A 73 -8.90 -4.72 -1.35
C PRO A 73 -10.41 -4.86 -1.56
N THR A 74 -10.94 -6.04 -1.25
CA THR A 74 -12.38 -6.25 -1.14
C THR A 74 -12.87 -5.65 0.17
N ILE A 75 -13.80 -4.70 0.10
CA ILE A 75 -14.37 -4.05 1.29
C ILE A 75 -15.54 -4.89 1.79
N SER A 76 -15.51 -5.30 3.06
CA SER A 76 -16.57 -6.13 3.62
C SER A 76 -17.92 -5.38 3.66
N PRO A 77 -19.07 -6.08 3.60
CA PRO A 77 -20.38 -5.45 3.76
C PRO A 77 -20.52 -4.66 5.06
N ARG A 78 -19.88 -5.14 6.14
CA ARG A 78 -19.83 -4.45 7.43
C ARG A 78 -19.09 -3.11 7.31
N ALA A 79 -17.91 -3.12 6.72
CA ALA A 79 -17.13 -1.92 6.46
C ALA A 79 -17.90 -0.91 5.58
N LYS A 80 -18.58 -1.39 4.53
CA LYS A 80 -19.45 -0.55 3.68
C LYS A 80 -20.58 0.11 4.48
N ASN A 81 -21.28 -0.66 5.31
CA ASN A 81 -22.38 -0.14 6.14
C ASN A 81 -21.88 0.91 7.13
N LEU A 82 -20.72 0.66 7.74
CA LEU A 82 -20.09 1.58 8.68
C LEU A 82 -19.68 2.90 8.00
N TYR A 83 -19.03 2.81 6.84
CA TYR A 83 -18.65 3.98 6.06
C TYR A 83 -19.86 4.79 5.62
N ASN A 84 -20.91 4.13 5.13
CA ASN A 84 -22.14 4.79 4.71
C ASN A 84 -22.85 5.50 5.87
N PHE A 85 -22.87 4.89 7.06
CA PHE A 85 -23.42 5.50 8.26
C PHE A 85 -22.67 6.79 8.63
N LEU A 86 -21.34 6.71 8.71
CA LEU A 86 -20.53 7.88 9.08
C LEU A 86 -20.55 8.96 8.00
N SER A 87 -20.48 8.60 6.73
CA SER A 87 -20.52 9.56 5.62
C SER A 87 -21.85 10.29 5.53
N LYS A 88 -22.96 9.65 5.91
CA LYS A 88 -24.28 10.31 6.01
C LYS A 88 -24.36 11.24 7.23
N SER A 89 -23.77 10.82 8.35
CA SER A 89 -23.78 11.58 9.60
C SER A 89 -22.85 12.80 9.52
N TYR A 90 -21.80 12.73 8.69
CA TYR A 90 -20.77 13.76 8.55
C TYR A 90 -20.45 14.04 7.06
N PRO A 91 -21.37 14.64 6.27
CA PRO A 91 -21.25 14.73 4.81
C PRO A 91 -20.06 15.53 4.27
N HIS A 92 -19.49 16.42 5.08
CA HIS A 92 -18.39 17.31 4.68
C HIS A 92 -17.03 16.88 5.26
N VAL A 93 -16.97 15.72 5.89
CA VAL A 93 -15.78 15.24 6.59
C VAL A 93 -15.12 14.15 5.78
N GLN A 94 -13.80 14.23 5.68
CA GLN A 94 -13.04 13.18 5.04
C GLN A 94 -12.90 11.99 5.99
N ILE A 95 -13.44 10.85 5.58
CA ILE A 95 -13.34 9.59 6.31
C ILE A 95 -12.56 8.60 5.47
N TYR A 96 -11.57 7.95 6.07
CA TYR A 96 -10.88 6.81 5.48
C TYR A 96 -11.23 5.56 6.26
N LEU A 97 -11.52 4.48 5.54
CA LEU A 97 -11.79 3.19 6.17
C LEU A 97 -10.87 2.12 5.60
N TRP A 98 -10.34 1.28 6.48
CA TRP A 98 -9.66 0.06 6.06
C TRP A 98 -9.79 -1.05 7.09
N GLU A 99 -9.54 -2.29 6.65
CA GLU A 99 -9.62 -3.47 7.51
C GLU A 99 -8.23 -4.10 7.61
N THR A 100 -7.79 -4.41 8.82
CA THR A 100 -6.48 -5.06 9.00
C THR A 100 -6.43 -6.47 8.41
N SER A 101 -7.61 -7.09 8.23
CA SER A 101 -7.78 -8.36 7.54
C SER A 101 -7.28 -8.34 6.09
N TRP A 102 -7.18 -7.16 5.46
CA TRP A 102 -6.61 -7.03 4.12
C TRP A 102 -5.13 -7.45 4.07
N LEU A 103 -4.45 -7.49 5.22
CA LEU A 103 -3.05 -7.90 5.32
C LEU A 103 -2.86 -9.39 5.63
N ASN A 104 -3.92 -10.12 5.99
CA ASN A 104 -3.83 -11.50 6.48
C ASN A 104 -3.16 -12.45 5.46
N ASN A 105 -3.40 -12.25 4.16
CA ASN A 105 -2.79 -13.07 3.11
C ASN A 105 -1.27 -12.85 2.96
N PHE A 106 -0.74 -11.79 3.56
CA PHE A 106 0.70 -11.48 3.56
C PHE A 106 1.40 -11.93 4.83
N MET A 107 0.67 -12.53 5.76
CA MET A 107 1.20 -13.05 7.02
C MET A 107 1.38 -14.57 6.94
N ILE A 108 2.24 -15.10 7.81
CA ILE A 108 2.35 -16.55 8.06
C ILE A 108 1.36 -16.91 9.16
N HIS A 109 1.44 -16.23 10.31
CA HIS A 109 0.52 -16.41 11.41
C HIS A 109 -0.58 -15.34 11.36
N GLN A 110 -1.82 -15.76 11.12
CA GLN A 110 -2.94 -14.83 11.07
C GLN A 110 -3.26 -14.30 12.47
N PRO A 111 -3.52 -12.98 12.62
CA PRO A 111 -3.92 -12.40 13.89
C PRO A 111 -5.21 -13.02 14.43
N PHE A 112 -5.28 -13.22 15.74
CA PHE A 112 -6.52 -13.57 16.42
C PHE A 112 -7.57 -12.44 16.37
N ASN A 113 -7.11 -11.18 16.31
CA ASN A 113 -7.95 -10.00 16.25
C ASN A 113 -7.85 -9.33 14.87
N SER A 114 -8.99 -8.98 14.28
CA SER A 114 -9.04 -8.11 13.10
C SER A 114 -9.80 -6.83 13.42
N PHE A 115 -9.30 -5.71 12.91
CA PHE A 115 -9.82 -4.38 13.20
C PHE A 115 -10.34 -3.71 11.94
N ILE A 116 -11.46 -3.01 12.06
CA ILE A 116 -11.84 -1.97 11.10
C ILE A 116 -11.29 -0.65 11.62
N ILE A 117 -10.37 -0.05 10.87
CA ILE A 117 -9.77 1.23 11.20
C ILE A 117 -10.55 2.34 10.49
N ILE A 118 -11.02 3.31 11.26
CA ILE A 118 -11.65 4.53 10.77
C ILE A 118 -10.72 5.69 11.08
N GLU A 119 -10.38 6.45 10.05
CA GLU A 119 -9.59 7.66 10.19
C GLU A 119 -10.41 8.86 9.78
N THR A 120 -10.45 9.88 10.63
CA THR A 120 -11.20 11.12 10.41
C THR A 120 -10.39 12.32 10.89
N ASP A 121 -10.87 13.54 10.68
CA ASP A 121 -10.28 14.73 11.28
C ASP A 121 -10.52 14.76 12.79
N LYS A 122 -9.67 15.48 13.54
CA LYS A 122 -9.71 15.53 15.01
C LYS A 122 -11.07 15.99 15.54
N ASP A 123 -11.69 16.95 14.87
CA ASP A 123 -12.97 17.55 15.27
C ASP A 123 -14.14 16.55 15.24
N ILE A 124 -13.98 15.45 14.50
CA ILE A 124 -15.04 14.45 14.26
C ILE A 124 -14.73 13.14 14.98
N LEU A 125 -13.54 13.02 15.57
CA LEU A 125 -13.09 11.80 16.24
C LEU A 125 -14.02 11.42 17.41
N ASP A 126 -14.30 12.36 18.32
CA ASP A 126 -15.18 12.11 19.47
C ASP A 126 -16.65 11.93 19.06
N PRO A 127 -17.26 12.81 18.22
CA PRO A 127 -18.62 12.59 17.73
C PRO A 127 -18.80 11.22 17.04
N ALA A 128 -17.87 10.83 16.18
CA ALA A 128 -17.92 9.54 15.50
C ALA A 128 -17.75 8.39 16.50
N PHE A 129 -16.85 8.50 17.49
CA PHE A 129 -16.71 7.52 18.56
C PHE A 129 -18.02 7.31 19.33
N TYR A 130 -18.63 8.38 19.85
CA TYR A 130 -19.86 8.27 20.65
C TYR A 130 -21.04 7.75 19.82
N SER A 131 -21.22 8.22 18.58
CA SER A 131 -22.29 7.74 17.70
C SER A 131 -22.19 6.24 17.38
N LEU A 132 -20.97 5.69 17.31
CA LEU A 132 -20.75 4.25 17.14
C LEU A 132 -20.97 3.49 18.45
N LYS A 133 -20.57 4.07 19.58
CA LYS A 133 -20.77 3.50 20.91
C LYS A 133 -22.26 3.35 21.25
N GLU A 134 -23.06 4.38 20.97
CA GLU A 134 -24.53 4.37 21.14
C GLU A 134 -25.20 3.28 20.31
N LYS A 135 -24.63 2.92 19.15
CA LYS A 135 -25.09 1.80 18.32
C LYS A 135 -24.60 0.43 18.82
N GLY A 136 -24.06 0.35 20.03
CA GLY A 136 -23.54 -0.87 20.63
C GLY A 136 -22.30 -1.42 19.92
N LYS A 137 -21.56 -0.59 19.17
CA LYS A 137 -20.32 -1.05 18.51
C LYS A 137 -19.18 -1.11 19.51
N GLN A 138 -18.35 -2.14 19.37
CA GLN A 138 -17.07 -2.24 20.07
C GLN A 138 -16.07 -1.30 19.40
N VAL A 139 -16.06 -0.04 19.84
CA VAL A 139 -15.23 1.03 19.30
C VAL A 139 -14.25 1.56 20.35
N TYR A 140 -13.02 1.87 19.92
CA TYR A 140 -11.95 2.41 20.76
C TYR A 140 -11.19 3.53 20.04
N ILE A 141 -10.82 4.57 20.79
CA ILE A 141 -9.94 5.63 20.30
C ILE A 141 -8.49 5.20 20.56
N SER A 142 -7.75 4.87 19.50
CA SER A 142 -6.29 4.62 19.54
C SER A 142 -5.78 3.91 20.81
N PRO A 143 -6.26 2.70 21.13
CA PRO A 143 -5.91 2.01 22.37
C PRO A 143 -4.41 1.67 22.44
N LYS A 144 -3.85 1.67 23.66
CA LYS A 144 -2.46 1.27 23.92
C LYS A 144 -2.33 -0.26 24.00
N LYS A 145 -1.09 -0.74 23.84
CA LYS A 145 -0.75 -2.17 23.80
C LYS A 145 -1.41 -3.00 24.91
N ASP A 146 -1.17 -2.65 26.18
CA ASP A 146 -1.70 -3.40 27.33
C ASP A 146 -3.23 -3.48 27.33
N PHE A 147 -3.89 -2.44 26.82
CA PHE A 147 -5.34 -2.42 26.73
C PHE A 147 -5.85 -3.36 25.64
N ILE A 148 -5.15 -3.39 24.49
CA ILE A 148 -5.48 -4.30 23.39
C ILE A 148 -5.34 -5.75 23.88
N GLU A 149 -4.21 -6.09 24.48
CA GLU A 149 -3.92 -7.47 24.90
C GLU A 149 -4.88 -7.99 25.98
N LYS A 150 -5.34 -7.12 26.88
CA LYS A 150 -6.20 -7.53 28.02
C LYS A 150 -7.70 -7.44 27.74
N TYR A 151 -8.14 -6.47 26.92
CA TYR A 151 -9.55 -6.10 26.84
C TYR A 151 -10.13 -6.09 25.43
N ILE A 152 -9.29 -6.23 24.39
CA ILE A 152 -9.75 -6.27 23.01
C ILE A 152 -9.55 -7.68 22.47
N SER A 153 -10.66 -8.40 22.38
CA SER A 153 -10.71 -9.73 21.80
C SER A 153 -11.89 -9.86 20.86
N GLY A 154 -11.68 -10.57 19.76
CA GLY A 154 -12.73 -10.99 18.84
C GLY A 154 -12.73 -10.23 17.52
N GLU A 155 -13.71 -10.60 16.69
CA GLU A 155 -13.95 -9.93 15.42
C GLU A 155 -14.68 -8.61 15.65
N ASN A 156 -14.83 -7.80 14.60
CA ASN A 156 -15.76 -6.67 14.58
C ASN A 156 -15.38 -5.43 15.42
N VAL A 157 -14.17 -5.40 15.99
CA VAL A 157 -13.60 -4.27 16.72
C VAL A 157 -13.32 -3.10 15.76
N ILE A 158 -13.74 -1.90 16.17
CA ILE A 158 -13.51 -0.66 15.44
C ILE A 158 -12.47 0.16 16.19
N ILE A 159 -11.44 0.60 15.48
CA ILE A 159 -10.48 1.58 15.99
C ILE A 159 -10.71 2.88 15.26
N ILE A 160 -11.00 3.95 16.00
CA ILE A 160 -11.08 5.29 15.45
C ILE A 160 -9.85 6.11 15.84
N LYS A 161 -9.36 6.89 14.89
CA LYS A 161 -8.15 7.69 15.04
C LYS A 161 -8.17 8.88 14.09
N SER A 162 -7.25 9.82 14.34
CA SER A 162 -7.06 10.94 13.42
C SER A 162 -6.09 10.58 12.29
N PHE A 163 -6.31 11.15 11.09
CA PHE A 163 -5.32 11.09 10.01
C PHE A 163 -4.47 12.38 9.94
N ILE A 164 -3.34 12.29 9.24
CA ILE A 164 -2.52 13.47 8.90
C ILE A 164 -2.95 13.99 7.54
N GLN A 165 -3.26 15.28 7.43
CA GLN A 165 -3.72 15.90 6.19
C GLN A 165 -2.80 15.61 4.99
N GLY A 166 -3.41 15.41 3.83
CA GLY A 166 -2.72 15.01 2.60
C GLY A 166 -2.08 13.62 2.70
N THR A 167 -2.76 12.69 3.39
CA THR A 167 -2.38 11.28 3.45
C THR A 167 -2.68 10.56 2.12
N PRO A 168 -1.85 9.59 1.68
CA PRO A 168 -2.13 8.81 0.48
C PRO A 168 -3.44 8.01 0.60
N ASN A 169 -4.41 8.30 -0.27
CA ASN A 169 -5.70 7.62 -0.31
C ASN A 169 -6.16 7.34 -1.76
N ILE A 170 -7.17 6.50 -1.90
CA ILE A 170 -7.84 6.17 -3.16
C ILE A 170 -9.33 5.94 -2.90
N LYS A 171 -10.19 6.25 -3.87
CA LYS A 171 -11.63 5.98 -3.81
C LYS A 171 -11.93 4.67 -4.55
N ILE A 172 -12.55 3.71 -3.86
CA ILE A 172 -12.95 2.39 -4.39
C ILE A 172 -14.40 2.16 -4.01
N GLU A 173 -15.26 1.83 -4.98
CA GLU A 173 -16.70 1.59 -4.74
C GLU A 173 -17.37 2.72 -3.93
N SER A 174 -16.99 3.98 -4.22
CA SER A 174 -17.43 5.19 -3.51
C SER A 174 -16.91 5.39 -2.08
N ILE A 175 -16.06 4.49 -1.58
CA ILE A 175 -15.44 4.53 -0.26
C ILE A 175 -14.00 5.04 -0.40
N TYR A 176 -13.63 6.03 0.42
CA TYR A 176 -12.24 6.43 0.53
C TYR A 176 -11.49 5.47 1.45
N ILE A 177 -10.40 4.91 0.93
CA ILE A 177 -9.51 4.01 1.66
C ILE A 177 -8.07 4.56 1.60
N PRO A 178 -7.23 4.28 2.60
CA PRO A 178 -5.80 4.58 2.49
C PRO A 178 -5.14 3.73 1.41
N LYS A 179 -4.15 4.30 0.71
CA LYS A 179 -3.31 3.50 -0.18
C LYS A 179 -2.42 2.55 0.63
N ILE A 180 -1.99 1.46 0.00
CA ILE A 180 -1.11 0.48 0.63
C ILE A 180 0.19 1.09 1.17
N GLU A 181 0.75 2.12 0.51
CA GLU A 181 1.92 2.85 1.02
C GLU A 181 1.65 3.44 2.41
N LYS A 182 0.46 3.98 2.64
CA LYS A 182 0.07 4.56 3.94
C LYS A 182 -0.06 3.46 4.98
N ILE A 183 -0.80 2.39 4.64
CA ILE A 183 -1.01 1.24 5.53
C ILE A 183 0.33 0.68 6.01
N LEU A 184 1.28 0.47 5.09
CA LEU A 184 2.64 0.00 5.41
C LEU A 184 3.39 0.92 6.37
N VAL A 185 3.29 2.24 6.19
CA VAL A 185 3.89 3.20 7.12
C VAL A 185 3.20 3.17 8.48
N ASP A 186 1.87 3.07 8.52
CA ASP A 186 1.11 3.06 9.77
C ASP A 186 1.40 1.82 10.60
N ILE A 187 1.41 0.62 10.00
CA ILE A 187 1.75 -0.62 10.73
C ILE A 187 3.21 -0.64 11.21
N PHE A 188 4.11 0.06 10.52
CA PHE A 188 5.51 0.22 10.94
C PHE A 188 5.64 1.23 12.09
N PHE A 189 4.86 2.32 12.06
CA PHE A 189 4.90 3.39 13.05
C PHE A 189 4.18 3.02 14.35
N GLU A 190 2.97 2.46 14.25
CA GLU A 190 2.02 2.32 15.36
C GLU A 190 2.09 0.91 15.95
N LYS A 191 3.27 0.56 16.45
CA LYS A 191 3.59 -0.79 16.94
C LYS A 191 2.65 -1.27 18.05
N ASP A 192 2.20 -0.35 18.91
CA ASP A 192 1.28 -0.63 20.00
C ASP A 192 -0.14 -0.96 19.51
N LEU A 193 -0.56 -0.39 18.37
CA LEU A 193 -1.87 -0.68 17.79
C LEU A 193 -1.81 -1.96 16.95
N PHE A 194 -0.71 -2.17 16.24
CA PHE A 194 -0.52 -3.27 15.29
C PHE A 194 0.44 -4.34 15.82
N ILE A 195 0.31 -4.73 17.09
CA ILE A 195 1.22 -5.66 17.79
C ILE A 195 1.38 -6.97 17.03
N SER A 196 0.26 -7.56 16.58
CA SER A 196 0.25 -8.84 15.83
C SER A 196 0.91 -8.75 14.44
N PHE A 197 1.18 -7.55 13.95
CA PHE A 197 1.84 -7.30 12.67
C PHE A 197 3.34 -7.04 12.83
N GLN A 198 3.87 -6.99 14.06
CA GLN A 198 5.29 -6.68 14.30
C GLN A 198 6.20 -7.90 14.14
N GLY A 199 7.51 -7.69 14.23
CA GLY A 199 8.51 -8.75 14.16
C GLY A 199 8.60 -9.36 12.76
N GLN A 200 8.61 -10.71 12.69
CA GLN A 200 8.75 -11.42 11.42
C GLN A 200 7.56 -11.20 10.49
N GLU A 201 6.35 -11.01 11.04
CA GLU A 201 5.17 -10.73 10.22
C GLU A 201 5.27 -9.41 9.48
N LEU A 202 5.84 -8.37 10.10
CA LEU A 202 6.07 -7.09 9.43
C LEU A 202 6.95 -7.27 8.19
N ILE A 203 8.01 -8.07 8.33
CA ILE A 203 8.93 -8.39 7.23
C ILE A 203 8.19 -9.15 6.12
N ASN A 204 7.39 -10.16 6.49
CA ASN A 204 6.62 -10.97 5.55
C ASN A 204 5.61 -10.11 4.76
N ILE A 205 4.88 -9.24 5.47
CA ILE A 205 3.90 -8.32 4.90
C ILE A 205 4.57 -7.44 3.85
N PHE A 206 5.66 -6.77 4.20
CA PHE A 206 6.39 -5.92 3.25
C PHE A 206 6.93 -6.73 2.07
N LYS A 207 7.57 -7.89 2.29
CA LYS A 207 8.10 -8.73 1.20
C LYS A 207 7.01 -9.15 0.22
N ARG A 208 5.94 -9.78 0.70
CA ARG A 208 4.85 -10.28 -0.15
C ARG A 208 4.11 -9.15 -0.86
N ILE A 209 3.90 -8.01 -0.19
CA ILE A 209 3.29 -6.86 -0.84
C ILE A 209 4.18 -6.32 -1.96
N PHE A 210 5.49 -6.19 -1.74
CA PHE A 210 6.44 -5.73 -2.76
C PHE A 210 6.64 -6.73 -3.91
N GLU A 211 6.33 -8.00 -3.68
CA GLU A 211 6.33 -9.05 -4.71
C GLU A 211 5.05 -9.07 -5.54
N GLN A 212 3.92 -8.62 -4.99
CA GLN A 212 2.59 -8.76 -5.60
C GLN A 212 1.98 -7.43 -6.09
N TYR A 213 2.31 -6.31 -5.45
CA TYR A 213 1.69 -5.00 -5.68
C TYR A 213 2.68 -3.88 -6.02
N THR A 214 2.26 -2.95 -6.88
CA THR A 214 3.08 -1.81 -7.25
C THR A 214 3.08 -0.82 -6.09
N ILE A 215 4.26 -0.57 -5.51
CA ILE A 215 4.45 0.35 -4.39
C ILE A 215 5.19 1.60 -4.86
N ASN A 216 4.56 2.76 -4.68
CA ASN A 216 5.17 4.05 -4.95
C ASN A 216 6.05 4.47 -3.76
N LEU A 217 7.35 4.11 -3.83
CA LEU A 217 8.32 4.44 -2.79
C LEU A 217 8.42 5.94 -2.48
N THR A 218 8.25 6.81 -3.47
CA THR A 218 8.23 8.25 -3.25
C THR A 218 7.06 8.66 -2.37
N THR A 219 5.88 8.08 -2.58
CA THR A 219 4.68 8.32 -1.79
C THR A 219 4.83 7.76 -0.38
N LEU A 220 5.33 6.53 -0.24
CA LEU A 220 5.62 5.87 1.03
C LEU A 220 6.61 6.71 1.87
N LEU A 221 7.77 7.07 1.31
CA LEU A 221 8.80 7.84 2.02
C LEU A 221 8.36 9.27 2.33
N ARG A 222 7.53 9.88 1.47
CA ARG A 222 6.93 11.19 1.76
C ARG A 222 5.99 11.12 2.95
N TYR A 223 5.15 10.09 3.03
CA TYR A 223 4.25 9.92 4.16
C TYR A 223 4.99 9.52 5.44
N ALA A 224 6.00 8.64 5.36
CA ALA A 224 6.88 8.31 6.48
C ALA A 224 7.59 9.55 7.06
N ARG A 225 7.97 10.52 6.21
CA ARG A 225 8.51 11.82 6.66
C ARG A 225 7.51 12.59 7.51
N LYS A 226 6.23 12.65 7.10
CA LYS A 226 5.17 13.30 7.89
C LYS A 226 4.96 12.65 9.26
N ARG A 227 5.24 11.35 9.36
CA ARG A 227 5.22 10.57 10.61
C ARG A 227 6.55 10.61 11.40
N GLY A 228 7.57 11.31 10.90
CA GLY A 228 8.88 11.42 11.57
C GLY A 228 9.80 10.19 11.47
N ILE A 229 9.43 9.17 10.68
CA ILE A 229 10.12 7.86 10.64
C ILE A 229 10.74 7.51 9.27
N LYS A 230 11.04 8.53 8.46
CA LYS A 230 11.54 8.33 7.09
C LYS A 230 12.84 7.51 7.04
N GLU A 231 13.81 7.82 7.89
CA GLU A 231 15.09 7.11 7.86
C GLU A 231 14.97 5.71 8.45
N ASP A 232 14.17 5.52 9.50
CA ASP A 232 13.92 4.19 10.09
C ASP A 232 13.30 3.22 9.07
N ILE A 233 12.23 3.65 8.40
CA ILE A 233 11.56 2.80 7.41
C ILE A 233 12.46 2.57 6.18
N LYS A 234 13.28 3.56 5.81
CA LYS A 234 14.24 3.40 4.70
C LYS A 234 15.31 2.37 5.05
N ASN A 235 15.85 2.41 6.27
CA ASN A 235 16.83 1.42 6.75
C ASN A 235 16.21 0.02 6.83
N PHE A 236 14.97 -0.07 7.31
CA PHE A 236 14.20 -1.32 7.30
C PHE A 236 14.02 -1.89 5.88
N LEU A 237 13.59 -1.05 4.92
CA LEU A 237 13.45 -1.46 3.52
C LEU A 237 14.78 -1.93 2.90
N LEU A 238 15.89 -1.25 3.20
CA LEU A 238 17.22 -1.65 2.73
C LEU A 238 17.61 -3.03 3.29
N ASN A 239 17.29 -3.31 4.55
CA ASN A 239 17.54 -4.61 5.16
C ASN A 239 16.68 -5.70 4.52
N ILE A 240 15.39 -5.45 4.25
CA ILE A 240 14.52 -6.39 3.53
C ILE A 240 15.11 -6.76 2.17
N ILE A 241 15.63 -5.78 1.43
CA ILE A 241 16.24 -6.00 0.10
C ILE A 241 17.55 -6.81 0.21
N LYS A 242 18.36 -6.58 1.25
CA LYS A 242 19.60 -7.35 1.51
C LYS A 242 19.33 -8.80 1.89
N ILE A 243 18.20 -9.09 2.53
CA ILE A 243 17.78 -10.44 2.96
C ILE A 243 17.12 -11.22 1.81
N GLY A 244 17.35 -10.81 0.56
CA GLY A 244 16.86 -11.51 -0.64
C GLY A 244 15.40 -11.19 -0.95
N LEU A 245 15.23 -10.43 -2.04
CA LEU A 245 14.25 -10.82 -3.05
C LEU A 245 14.89 -11.98 -3.81
N PRO A 246 14.20 -13.12 -4.01
CA PRO A 246 14.75 -14.21 -4.81
C PRO A 246 15.17 -13.77 -6.21
#